data_AF-A0A2X2T3J0-F1
#
_entry.id   AF-A0A2X2T3J0-F1
#
_cell.length_a   1.000
_cell.length_b   1.000
_cell.length_c   1.000
_cell.angle_alpha   90.00
_cell.angle_beta   90.00
_cell.angle_gamma   90.00
#
_symmetry.space_group_name_H-M   'P 1'
#
loop_
_entity.id
_entity.type
_entity.pdbx_description
1 polymer ?
#
loop_
_entity_poly.entity_id
_entity_poly.type
_entity_poly.pdbx_seq_one_letter_code
_entity_poly.pdbx_strand_id
1 'polypeptide(L)'
;MNEKIQALISNYIRFLQEKPSNPDEVYKWQAIEHFEQHWDINAPDFYEMFKEAFRKKDNLVDYRPFGILEALGENYPTKLKELLGIVYGADDFYTKLGKCRTFTENVIDDLKEKSNTNFSTKIDERTLSFLLTLKFPNEYTFYKRDIYTKLCEYLGEVSRKERKYEHFIELLTEITTYFNNPELKQLTSNFIPQGFNEPLLLAQDIVYQNMTISSEKAFRNVLDKIPKHWASVFFYKLGNIIEDLALEDTENQVFSVRLDEKSLRYHIGKRICLSVNPKEFLFITGREVDIPKLRREEFERPNNAFLYYQGTPQHIETYYPDIKNAVKEEIALDKETYPKSYDNSYFREYVFEKKYKVEFETIESNMTNQAIKPTIIDLLHYKHQIILQGPPGTGKTREAKRIAKQLLGLNDNDSLEGNEQFKLIQFHPSYSYEDFVRGIVAQPNETGGGIVYTAENKVLAKFAKEALTNYLYSDGNIKSWINNNFDRFKREIQNIIEKENKYILDEKTAITNIKEEEFLLNNTVSTIDFNFFKKLIEKVIEENFEITAKNTRDLLGIEIRYSNYKLLIENS
;
A
#
# COMPACT_ATOMS: atom_id res chain seq x y z
N MET A 1 9.66 1.99 -26.85
CA MET A 1 8.48 2.83 -26.58
C MET A 1 7.20 2.23 -27.15
N ASN A 2 7.10 1.99 -28.47
CA ASN A 2 5.91 1.44 -29.14
C ASN A 2 5.31 0.17 -28.50
N GLU A 3 6.11 -0.86 -28.24
CA GLU A 3 5.62 -2.11 -27.60
C GLU A 3 5.01 -1.86 -26.22
N LYS A 4 5.57 -0.91 -25.46
CA LYS A 4 5.08 -0.54 -24.13
C LYS A 4 3.76 0.22 -24.22
N ILE A 5 3.60 1.11 -25.20
CA ILE A 5 2.33 1.81 -25.45
C ILE A 5 1.23 0.82 -25.84
N GLN A 6 1.54 -0.13 -26.73
CA GLN A 6 0.62 -1.20 -27.10
C GLN A 6 0.22 -2.06 -25.89
N ALA A 7 1.15 -2.34 -24.98
CA ALA A 7 0.87 -3.05 -23.74
C ALA A 7 -0.07 -2.25 -22.80
N LEU A 8 0.09 -0.92 -22.69
CA LEU A 8 -0.85 -0.08 -21.92
C LEU A 8 -2.27 -0.19 -22.45
N ILE A 9 -2.44 -0.09 -23.77
CA ILE A 9 -3.74 -0.19 -24.43
C ILE A 9 -4.32 -1.58 -24.24
N SER A 10 -3.52 -2.63 -24.42
CA SER A 10 -3.96 -4.02 -24.25
C SER A 10 -4.43 -4.31 -22.82
N ASN A 11 -3.71 -3.78 -21.82
CA ASN A 11 -4.10 -3.91 -20.41
C ASN A 11 -5.39 -3.14 -20.11
N TYR A 12 -5.54 -1.95 -20.68
CA TYR A 12 -6.75 -1.14 -20.52
C TYR A 12 -7.98 -1.80 -21.17
N ILE A 13 -7.81 -2.39 -22.36
CA ILE A 13 -8.86 -3.19 -23.01
C ILE A 13 -9.29 -4.34 -22.10
N ARG A 14 -8.35 -5.10 -21.54
CA ARG A 14 -8.67 -6.20 -20.59
C ARG A 14 -9.44 -5.68 -19.38
N PHE A 15 -9.02 -4.56 -18.81
CA PHE A 15 -9.73 -3.92 -17.71
C PHE A 15 -11.17 -3.56 -18.09
N LEU A 16 -11.38 -2.94 -19.26
CA LEU A 16 -12.72 -2.55 -19.72
C LEU A 16 -13.60 -3.76 -20.09
N GLN A 17 -13.02 -4.88 -20.52
CA GLN A 17 -13.78 -6.12 -20.71
C GLN A 17 -14.35 -6.64 -19.38
N GLU A 18 -13.60 -6.50 -18.27
CA GLU A 18 -14.04 -6.86 -16.93
C GLU A 18 -15.00 -5.82 -16.34
N LYS A 19 -14.76 -4.52 -16.58
CA LYS A 19 -15.55 -3.40 -16.06
C LYS A 19 -15.94 -2.40 -17.16
N PRO A 20 -16.97 -2.72 -17.98
CA PRO A 20 -17.33 -1.91 -19.14
C PRO A 20 -17.77 -0.47 -18.84
N SER A 21 -18.31 -0.22 -17.64
CA SER A 21 -18.75 1.11 -17.20
C SER A 21 -17.60 2.03 -16.78
N ASN A 22 -16.38 1.50 -16.70
CA ASN A 22 -15.19 2.23 -16.28
C ASN A 22 -15.37 3.05 -14.98
N PRO A 23 -15.83 2.43 -13.88
CA PRO A 23 -16.25 3.16 -12.68
C PRO A 23 -15.09 3.94 -12.02
N ASP A 24 -13.85 3.56 -12.30
CA ASP A 24 -12.67 4.17 -11.71
C ASP A 24 -12.24 5.47 -12.39
N GLU A 25 -12.69 5.76 -13.63
CA GLU A 25 -12.28 6.96 -14.40
C GLU A 25 -13.43 7.71 -15.08
N VAL A 26 -14.63 7.12 -15.20
CA VAL A 26 -15.79 7.72 -15.90
C VAL A 26 -16.20 9.10 -15.35
N TYR A 27 -15.98 9.36 -14.07
CA TYR A 27 -16.31 10.62 -13.41
C TYR A 27 -15.60 11.84 -14.03
N LYS A 28 -14.44 11.65 -14.68
CA LYS A 28 -13.73 12.70 -15.45
C LYS A 28 -14.56 13.24 -16.61
N TRP A 29 -15.17 12.32 -17.37
CA TRP A 29 -16.01 12.64 -18.52
C TRP A 29 -17.28 13.36 -18.07
N GLN A 30 -17.90 12.84 -17.01
CA GLN A 30 -19.08 13.44 -16.39
C GLN A 30 -18.81 14.84 -15.84
N ALA A 31 -17.60 15.10 -15.34
CA ALA A 31 -17.21 16.42 -14.86
C ALA A 31 -17.11 17.45 -16.01
N ILE A 32 -16.58 17.05 -17.17
CA ILE A 32 -16.51 17.91 -18.35
C ILE A 32 -17.92 18.17 -18.90
N GLU A 33 -18.72 17.12 -19.08
CA GLU A 33 -20.11 17.24 -19.55
C GLU A 33 -20.93 18.18 -18.64
N HIS A 34 -20.81 18.01 -17.32
CA HIS A 34 -21.46 18.89 -16.34
C HIS A 34 -20.97 20.33 -16.46
N PHE A 35 -19.65 20.53 -16.56
CA PHE A 35 -19.08 21.87 -16.73
C PHE A 35 -19.59 22.56 -18.00
N GLU A 36 -19.62 21.87 -19.14
CA GLU A 36 -20.11 22.43 -20.41
C GLU A 36 -21.58 22.87 -20.35
N GLN A 37 -22.42 22.16 -19.60
CA GLN A 37 -23.84 22.48 -19.43
C GLN A 37 -24.09 23.69 -18.53
N HIS A 38 -23.21 23.93 -17.56
CA HIS A 38 -23.44 24.91 -16.49
C HIS A 38 -22.53 26.15 -16.56
N TRP A 39 -21.49 26.13 -17.39
CA TRP A 39 -20.52 27.22 -17.47
C TRP A 39 -21.02 28.43 -18.27
N ASP A 40 -21.18 29.58 -17.59
CA ASP A 40 -21.41 30.88 -18.21
C ASP A 40 -20.62 31.99 -17.51
N ILE A 41 -19.55 32.48 -18.16
CA ILE A 41 -18.70 33.54 -17.59
C ILE A 41 -19.42 34.87 -17.39
N ASN A 42 -20.54 35.08 -18.09
CA ASN A 42 -21.35 36.28 -18.04
C ASN A 42 -22.56 36.15 -17.12
N ALA A 43 -22.68 35.05 -16.37
CA ALA A 43 -23.79 34.83 -15.44
C ALA A 43 -23.98 36.01 -14.47
N PRO A 44 -25.23 36.44 -14.20
CA PRO A 44 -25.53 37.52 -13.27
C PRO A 44 -25.02 37.23 -11.85
N ASP A 45 -25.25 36.01 -11.36
CA ASP A 45 -24.61 35.49 -10.15
C ASP A 45 -23.47 34.56 -10.54
N PHE A 46 -22.30 35.16 -10.71
CA PHE A 46 -21.12 34.43 -11.17
C PHE A 46 -20.63 33.40 -10.16
N TYR A 47 -20.80 33.63 -8.85
CA TYR A 47 -20.30 32.71 -7.84
C TYR A 47 -21.19 31.47 -7.74
N GLU A 48 -22.51 31.64 -7.76
CA GLU A 48 -23.43 30.49 -7.81
C GLU A 48 -23.23 29.67 -9.09
N MET A 49 -23.07 30.32 -10.25
CA MET A 49 -22.72 29.63 -11.49
C MET A 49 -21.39 28.87 -11.35
N PHE A 50 -20.36 29.50 -10.77
CA PHE A 50 -19.06 28.86 -10.56
C PHE A 50 -19.19 27.60 -9.69
N LYS A 51 -19.91 27.68 -8.56
CA LYS A 51 -20.14 26.52 -7.69
C LYS A 51 -20.83 25.37 -8.43
N GLU A 52 -21.86 25.68 -9.22
CA GLU A 52 -22.59 24.66 -9.96
C GLU A 52 -21.74 24.06 -11.09
N ALA A 53 -21.03 24.87 -11.87
CA ALA A 53 -20.19 24.38 -12.96
C ALA A 53 -19.05 23.46 -12.49
N PHE A 54 -18.48 23.74 -11.31
CA PHE A 54 -17.42 22.92 -10.71
C PHE A 54 -17.93 21.90 -9.67
N ARG A 55 -19.23 21.61 -9.64
CA ARG A 55 -19.83 20.71 -8.64
C ARG A 55 -19.27 19.28 -8.71
N LYS A 56 -19.02 18.76 -9.91
CA LYS A 56 -18.45 17.42 -10.16
C LYS A 56 -16.91 17.37 -10.21
N LYS A 57 -16.22 18.30 -9.55
CA LYS A 57 -14.75 18.39 -9.57
C LYS A 57 -14.03 17.21 -8.88
N ASP A 58 -14.72 16.52 -7.96
CA ASP A 58 -14.24 15.39 -7.18
C ASP A 58 -12.73 15.39 -6.83
N ASN A 59 -12.02 14.30 -7.14
CA ASN A 59 -10.60 14.14 -6.90
C ASN A 59 -9.73 14.74 -8.02
N LEU A 60 -10.31 15.45 -8.99
CA LEU A 60 -9.56 15.91 -10.18
C LEU A 60 -8.57 17.02 -9.82
N VAL A 61 -8.88 17.79 -8.77
CA VAL A 61 -8.09 18.93 -8.29
C VAL A 61 -7.75 18.80 -6.80
N ASP A 62 -6.63 19.39 -6.37
CA ASP A 62 -6.31 19.51 -4.95
C ASP A 62 -7.20 20.59 -4.32
N TYR A 63 -7.87 20.26 -3.23
CA TYR A 63 -8.81 21.14 -2.53
C TYR A 63 -8.14 22.42 -2.02
N ARG A 64 -6.84 22.40 -1.71
CA ARG A 64 -6.13 23.56 -1.15
C ARG A 64 -5.97 24.70 -2.16
N PRO A 65 -5.39 24.48 -3.35
CA PRO A 65 -5.30 25.53 -4.36
C PRO A 65 -6.67 25.87 -4.96
N PHE A 66 -7.60 24.90 -5.06
CA PHE A 66 -8.96 25.19 -5.51
C PHE A 66 -9.73 26.06 -4.51
N GLY A 67 -9.49 25.90 -3.21
CA GLY A 67 -10.09 26.75 -2.17
C GLY A 67 -9.77 28.24 -2.30
N ILE A 68 -8.67 28.59 -2.98
CA ILE A 68 -8.37 30.00 -3.33
C ILE A 68 -9.40 30.53 -4.33
N LEU A 69 -9.81 29.72 -5.31
CA LEU A 69 -10.83 30.08 -6.30
C LEU A 69 -12.21 30.21 -5.65
N GLU A 70 -12.57 29.28 -4.77
CA GLU A 70 -13.83 29.33 -4.01
C GLU A 70 -13.90 30.58 -3.15
N ALA A 71 -12.83 30.90 -2.40
CA ALA A 71 -12.75 32.10 -1.58
C ALA A 71 -12.78 33.39 -2.42
N LEU A 72 -12.11 33.41 -3.58
CA LEU A 72 -12.20 34.53 -4.52
C LEU A 72 -13.62 34.70 -5.05
N GLY A 73 -14.29 33.60 -5.42
CA GLY A 73 -15.66 33.65 -5.90
C GLY A 73 -16.63 34.23 -4.88
N GLU A 74 -16.54 33.76 -3.64
CA GLU A 74 -17.41 34.22 -2.54
C GLU A 74 -17.17 35.69 -2.19
N ASN A 75 -15.91 36.12 -2.11
CA ASN A 75 -15.55 37.41 -1.51
C ASN A 75 -15.23 38.50 -2.54
N TYR A 76 -14.82 38.09 -3.75
CA TYR A 76 -14.33 38.95 -4.83
C TYR A 76 -14.68 38.39 -6.24
N PRO A 77 -15.97 38.23 -6.61
CA PRO A 77 -16.37 37.61 -7.88
C PRO A 77 -15.68 38.19 -9.12
N THR A 78 -15.44 39.51 -9.14
CA THR A 78 -14.72 40.19 -10.23
C THR A 78 -13.25 39.74 -10.33
N LYS A 79 -12.54 39.60 -9.20
CA LYS A 79 -11.15 39.09 -9.18
C LYS A 79 -11.10 37.62 -9.63
N LEU A 80 -12.11 36.81 -9.29
CA LEU A 80 -12.22 35.45 -9.82
C LEU A 80 -12.37 35.45 -11.34
N LYS A 81 -13.22 36.32 -11.91
CA LYS A 81 -13.34 36.47 -13.37
C LYS A 81 -12.03 36.87 -14.03
N GLU A 82 -11.29 37.81 -13.44
CA GLU A 82 -9.98 38.23 -13.94
C GLU A 82 -8.97 37.07 -13.95
N LEU A 83 -8.89 36.31 -12.85
CA LEU A 83 -8.03 35.15 -12.76
C LEU A 83 -8.40 34.08 -13.80
N LEU A 84 -9.68 33.80 -14.00
CA LEU A 84 -10.14 32.87 -15.02
C LEU A 84 -9.89 33.41 -16.44
N GLY A 85 -9.91 34.72 -16.64
CA GLY A 85 -9.48 35.37 -17.88
C GLY A 85 -8.00 35.12 -18.18
N ILE A 86 -7.14 35.07 -17.17
CA ILE A 86 -5.74 34.64 -17.32
C ILE A 86 -5.69 33.16 -17.69
N VAL A 87 -6.44 32.30 -16.98
CA VAL A 87 -6.46 30.84 -17.23
C VAL A 87 -6.91 30.53 -18.66
N TYR A 88 -7.99 31.15 -19.12
CA TYR A 88 -8.59 30.90 -20.44
C TYR A 88 -8.06 31.82 -21.55
N GLY A 89 -6.99 32.56 -21.27
CA GLY A 89 -6.32 33.42 -22.24
C GLY A 89 -5.51 32.64 -23.28
N ALA A 90 -4.84 33.37 -24.19
CA ALA A 90 -4.09 32.80 -25.31
C ALA A 90 -2.64 32.38 -24.98
N ASP A 91 -2.13 32.70 -23.79
CA ASP A 91 -0.74 32.39 -23.41
C ASP A 91 -0.47 30.87 -23.33
N ASP A 92 0.81 30.46 -23.38
CA ASP A 92 1.18 29.06 -23.12
C ASP A 92 0.93 28.65 -21.64
N PHE A 93 0.94 27.33 -21.38
CA PHE A 93 0.60 26.78 -20.07
C PHE A 93 1.43 27.35 -18.92
N TYR A 94 2.75 27.47 -19.09
CA TYR A 94 3.62 27.92 -17.99
C TYR A 94 3.61 29.44 -17.82
N THR A 95 3.39 30.20 -18.90
CA THR A 95 3.10 31.63 -18.81
C THR A 95 1.78 31.87 -18.05
N LYS A 96 0.71 31.12 -18.36
CA LYS A 96 -0.56 31.15 -17.59
C LYS A 96 -0.32 30.83 -16.12
N LEU A 97 0.43 29.77 -15.82
CA LEU A 97 0.74 29.36 -14.45
C LEU A 97 1.50 30.44 -13.67
N GLY A 98 2.49 31.08 -14.30
CA GLY A 98 3.22 32.20 -13.73
C GLY A 98 2.31 33.37 -13.40
N LYS A 99 1.49 33.81 -14.37
CA LYS A 99 0.54 34.91 -14.19
C LYS A 99 -0.49 34.61 -13.10
N CYS A 100 -1.04 33.39 -13.05
CA CYS A 100 -1.96 32.96 -12.00
C CYS A 100 -1.31 33.02 -10.61
N ARG A 101 -0.07 32.56 -10.47
CA ARG A 101 0.67 32.63 -9.18
C ARG A 101 0.88 34.06 -8.73
N THR A 102 1.39 34.91 -9.61
CA THR A 102 1.58 36.34 -9.30
C THR A 102 0.26 37.02 -8.96
N PHE A 103 -0.82 36.73 -9.69
CA PHE A 103 -2.15 37.24 -9.37
C PHE A 103 -2.57 36.81 -7.96
N THR A 104 -2.47 35.52 -7.64
CA THR A 104 -2.86 35.03 -6.31
C THR A 104 -2.01 35.61 -5.19
N GLU A 105 -0.70 35.76 -5.37
CA GLU A 105 0.21 36.38 -4.39
C GLU A 105 -0.20 37.82 -4.07
N ASN A 106 -0.63 38.59 -5.08
CA ASN A 106 -1.03 39.98 -4.89
C ASN A 106 -2.36 40.15 -4.15
N VAL A 107 -3.20 39.11 -4.08
CA VAL A 107 -4.53 39.17 -3.45
C VAL A 107 -4.63 38.32 -2.18
N ILE A 108 -3.60 37.54 -1.85
CA ILE A 108 -3.71 36.48 -0.83
C ILE A 108 -3.93 37.04 0.58
N ASP A 109 -3.27 38.14 0.95
CA ASP A 109 -3.35 38.68 2.31
C ASP A 109 -4.70 39.34 2.58
N ASP A 110 -5.21 40.10 1.61
CA ASP A 110 -6.58 40.64 1.60
C ASP A 110 -7.63 39.51 1.65
N LEU A 111 -7.40 38.42 0.90
CA LEU A 111 -8.29 37.26 0.91
C LEU A 111 -8.29 36.53 2.26
N LYS A 112 -7.13 36.38 2.91
CA LYS A 112 -7.03 35.77 4.26
C LYS A 112 -7.80 36.58 5.29
N GLU A 113 -7.66 37.90 5.27
CA GLU A 113 -8.35 38.80 6.21
C GLU A 113 -9.87 38.70 6.05
N LYS A 114 -10.35 38.70 4.81
CA LYS A 114 -11.79 38.70 4.55
C LYS A 114 -12.48 37.35 4.72
N SER A 115 -11.80 36.25 4.36
CA SER A 115 -12.35 34.89 4.44
C SER A 115 -12.06 34.19 5.78
N ASN A 116 -11.28 34.81 6.67
CA ASN A 116 -10.78 34.20 7.90
C ASN A 116 -10.15 32.80 7.68
N THR A 117 -9.54 32.59 6.52
CA THR A 117 -8.99 31.30 6.09
C THR A 117 -7.51 31.45 5.76
N ASN A 118 -6.69 30.51 6.23
CA ASN A 118 -5.26 30.50 5.94
C ASN A 118 -4.96 29.78 4.64
N PHE A 119 -4.42 30.51 3.66
CA PHE A 119 -3.92 29.95 2.41
C PHE A 119 -2.39 29.88 2.43
N SER A 120 -1.83 28.66 2.36
CA SER A 120 -0.39 28.40 2.33
C SER A 120 0.11 27.79 1.01
N THR A 121 -0.81 27.52 0.08
CA THR A 121 -0.50 26.91 -1.21
C THR A 121 -0.64 27.92 -2.36
N LYS A 122 -0.08 27.58 -3.51
CA LYS A 122 -0.20 28.36 -4.76
C LYS A 122 -0.92 27.53 -5.80
N ILE A 123 -1.48 28.19 -6.81
CA ILE A 123 -1.96 27.50 -8.01
C ILE A 123 -0.80 26.70 -8.63
N ASP A 124 -1.04 25.42 -8.86
CA ASP A 124 -0.06 24.46 -9.36
C ASP A 124 -0.45 23.89 -10.73
N GLU A 125 0.41 23.04 -11.29
CA GLU A 125 0.17 22.41 -12.61
C GLU A 125 -1.13 21.60 -12.61
N ARG A 126 -1.47 20.93 -11.50
CA ARG A 126 -2.70 20.14 -11.38
C ARG A 126 -3.94 21.02 -11.42
N THR A 127 -3.92 22.12 -10.69
CA THR A 127 -5.05 23.07 -10.66
C THR A 127 -5.24 23.74 -12.01
N LEU A 128 -4.16 24.20 -12.65
CA LEU A 128 -4.26 24.87 -13.94
C LEU A 128 -4.71 23.90 -15.05
N SER A 129 -4.11 22.70 -15.11
CA SER A 129 -4.54 21.67 -16.08
C SER A 129 -5.99 21.25 -15.87
N PHE A 130 -6.46 21.14 -14.62
CA PHE A 130 -7.86 20.87 -14.31
C PHE A 130 -8.81 21.92 -14.91
N LEU A 131 -8.56 23.21 -14.64
CA LEU A 131 -9.40 24.30 -15.17
C LEU A 131 -9.39 24.33 -16.70
N LEU A 132 -8.23 24.15 -17.31
CA LEU A 132 -8.06 24.12 -18.77
C LEU A 132 -8.73 22.90 -19.40
N THR A 133 -8.65 21.72 -18.77
CA THR A 133 -9.28 20.49 -19.27
C THR A 133 -10.79 20.65 -19.31
N LEU A 134 -11.41 21.20 -18.28
CA LEU A 134 -12.86 21.41 -18.29
C LEU A 134 -13.31 22.39 -19.38
N LYS A 135 -12.51 23.43 -19.67
CA LYS A 135 -12.88 24.45 -20.66
C LYS A 135 -12.52 24.10 -22.10
N PHE A 136 -11.40 23.39 -22.28
CA PHE A 136 -10.79 23.07 -23.56
C PHE A 136 -10.34 21.59 -23.56
N PRO A 137 -11.29 20.65 -23.43
CA PRO A 137 -10.97 19.22 -23.22
C PRO A 137 -10.31 18.56 -24.44
N ASN A 138 -10.37 19.20 -25.61
CA ASN A 138 -9.68 18.78 -26.82
C ASN A 138 -8.17 19.14 -26.84
N GLU A 139 -7.75 20.13 -26.05
CA GLU A 139 -6.37 20.64 -26.04
C GLU A 139 -5.61 20.27 -24.76
N TYR A 140 -6.33 20.03 -23.67
CA TYR A 140 -5.77 19.78 -22.34
C TYR A 140 -6.36 18.52 -21.70
N THR A 141 -5.66 18.01 -20.69
CA THR A 141 -6.10 16.83 -19.93
C THR A 141 -5.61 16.92 -18.47
N PHE A 142 -6.26 16.20 -17.56
CA PHE A 142 -5.90 16.25 -16.13
C PHE A 142 -4.48 15.73 -15.86
N TYR A 143 -3.82 16.32 -14.87
CA TYR A 143 -2.43 16.03 -14.56
C TYR A 143 -2.16 15.73 -13.09
N LYS A 144 -1.33 14.71 -12.86
CA LYS A 144 -0.81 14.32 -11.56
C LYS A 144 0.66 13.96 -11.70
N ARG A 145 1.52 14.67 -10.96
CA ARG A 145 2.98 14.52 -11.02
C ARG A 145 3.44 13.06 -10.86
N ASP A 146 2.85 12.33 -9.90
CA ASP A 146 3.27 10.95 -9.62
C ASP A 146 2.94 10.00 -10.79
N ILE A 147 1.83 10.24 -11.49
CA ILE A 147 1.45 9.45 -12.66
C ILE A 147 2.39 9.76 -13.83
N TYR A 148 2.72 11.04 -14.03
CA TYR A 148 3.73 11.44 -15.00
C TYR A 148 5.08 10.76 -14.75
N THR A 149 5.59 10.78 -13.51
CA THR A 149 6.85 10.12 -13.17
C THR A 149 6.81 8.62 -13.48
N LYS A 150 5.74 7.92 -13.08
CA LYS A 150 5.54 6.50 -13.38
C LYS A 150 5.44 6.22 -14.88
N LEU A 151 4.77 7.09 -15.63
CA LEU A 151 4.67 6.95 -17.09
C LEU A 151 6.05 7.09 -17.74
N CYS A 152 6.85 8.07 -17.32
CA CYS A 152 8.23 8.22 -17.80
C CYS A 152 9.06 6.95 -17.53
N GLU A 153 9.07 6.48 -16.28
CA GLU A 153 9.77 5.24 -15.89
C GLU A 153 9.29 4.04 -16.71
N TYR A 154 7.98 3.88 -16.86
CA TYR A 154 7.39 2.80 -17.64
C TYR A 154 7.85 2.87 -19.09
N LEU A 155 7.74 4.02 -19.75
CA LEU A 155 8.12 4.16 -21.16
C LEU A 155 9.64 4.08 -21.38
N GLY A 156 10.45 4.29 -20.34
CA GLY A 156 11.91 4.40 -20.42
C GLY A 156 12.36 5.83 -20.74
N GLU A 157 11.51 6.82 -20.48
CA GLU A 157 11.76 8.24 -20.70
C GLU A 157 12.32 8.90 -19.44
N VAL A 158 13.15 9.92 -19.63
CA VAL A 158 13.70 10.70 -18.51
C VAL A 158 12.73 11.82 -18.13
N SER A 159 12.27 11.82 -16.88
CA SER A 159 11.39 12.89 -16.40
C SER A 159 12.10 14.25 -16.46
N ARG A 160 11.50 15.25 -17.11
CA ARG A 160 12.00 16.63 -17.12
C ARG A 160 11.98 17.27 -15.72
N LYS A 161 12.96 18.13 -15.44
CA LYS A 161 13.02 18.92 -14.19
C LYS A 161 11.94 20.00 -14.14
N GLU A 162 11.77 20.70 -15.25
CA GLU A 162 10.76 21.74 -15.47
C GLU A 162 9.85 21.35 -16.63
N ARG A 163 8.75 22.08 -16.81
CA ARG A 163 7.82 21.89 -17.93
C ARG A 163 7.25 20.46 -18.04
N LYS A 164 6.97 19.84 -16.90
CA LYS A 164 6.50 18.45 -16.78
C LYS A 164 5.13 18.20 -17.41
N TYR A 165 4.20 19.16 -17.31
CA TYR A 165 2.87 19.04 -17.88
C TYR A 165 2.91 18.96 -19.41
N GLU A 166 3.72 19.81 -20.06
CA GLU A 166 3.85 19.78 -21.51
C GLU A 166 4.50 18.49 -21.99
N HIS A 167 5.54 18.01 -21.29
CA HIS A 167 6.11 16.70 -21.59
C HIS A 167 5.08 15.58 -21.40
N PHE A 168 4.23 15.67 -20.38
CA PHE A 168 3.14 14.71 -20.20
C PHE A 168 2.17 14.75 -21.39
N ILE A 169 1.78 15.93 -21.89
CA ILE A 169 0.95 16.07 -23.10
C ILE A 169 1.63 15.50 -24.34
N GLU A 170 2.93 15.70 -24.51
CA GLU A 170 3.71 15.10 -25.61
C GLU A 170 3.63 13.56 -25.57
N LEU A 171 3.85 12.96 -24.40
CA LEU A 171 3.77 11.50 -24.21
C LEU A 171 2.35 10.96 -24.45
N LEU A 172 1.33 11.66 -23.95
CA LEU A 172 -0.07 11.28 -24.19
C LEU A 172 -0.44 11.40 -25.67
N THR A 173 0.03 12.45 -26.36
CA THR A 173 -0.19 12.65 -27.79
C THR A 173 0.36 11.48 -28.60
N GLU A 174 1.55 10.97 -28.25
CA GLU A 174 2.09 9.76 -28.87
C GLU A 174 1.17 8.54 -28.66
N ILE A 175 0.62 8.35 -27.46
CA ILE A 175 -0.33 7.26 -27.17
C ILE A 175 -1.58 7.37 -28.04
N THR A 176 -2.10 8.58 -28.29
CA THR A 176 -3.31 8.77 -29.12
C THR A 176 -3.15 8.24 -30.55
N THR A 177 -1.92 8.17 -31.07
CA THR A 177 -1.66 7.66 -32.43
C THR A 177 -2.02 6.17 -32.59
N TYR A 178 -2.21 5.46 -31.48
CA TYR A 178 -2.57 4.04 -31.45
C TYR A 178 -4.07 3.78 -31.25
N PHE A 179 -4.91 4.83 -31.23
CA PHE A 179 -6.35 4.69 -31.00
C PHE A 179 -7.14 4.17 -32.20
N ASN A 180 -6.49 3.87 -33.32
CA ASN A 180 -7.12 3.15 -34.42
C ASN A 180 -7.28 1.65 -34.11
N ASN A 181 -7.82 1.33 -32.94
CA ASN A 181 -8.13 0.00 -32.45
C ASN A 181 -9.67 -0.15 -32.35
N PRO A 182 -10.30 -1.03 -33.16
CA PRO A 182 -11.76 -1.19 -33.17
C PRO A 182 -12.34 -1.64 -31.81
N GLU A 183 -11.62 -2.52 -31.10
CA GLU A 183 -12.06 -3.06 -29.81
C GLU A 183 -12.03 -1.97 -28.74
N LEU A 184 -10.97 -1.16 -28.69
CA LEU A 184 -10.90 -0.01 -27.80
C LEU A 184 -12.09 0.93 -28.03
N LYS A 185 -12.36 1.30 -29.29
CA LYS A 185 -13.48 2.19 -29.66
C LYS A 185 -14.83 1.62 -29.22
N GLN A 186 -15.04 0.32 -29.41
CA GLN A 186 -16.26 -0.36 -28.98
C GLN A 186 -16.41 -0.29 -27.45
N LEU A 187 -15.38 -0.67 -26.70
CA LEU A 187 -15.43 -0.70 -25.24
C LEU A 187 -15.60 0.68 -24.63
N THR A 188 -14.93 1.70 -25.18
CA THR A 188 -15.02 3.07 -24.65
C THR A 188 -16.39 3.72 -24.90
N SER A 189 -17.13 3.26 -25.92
CA SER A 189 -18.50 3.74 -26.19
C SER A 189 -19.49 3.42 -25.07
N ASN A 190 -19.16 2.51 -24.16
CA ASN A 190 -20.00 2.15 -23.02
C ASN A 190 -20.05 3.22 -21.91
N PHE A 191 -19.05 4.11 -21.84
CA PHE A 191 -18.94 5.08 -20.74
C PHE A 191 -18.59 6.51 -21.19
N ILE A 192 -18.01 6.69 -22.38
CA ILE A 192 -17.79 8.03 -22.94
C ILE A 192 -19.14 8.62 -23.37
N PRO A 193 -19.53 9.83 -22.91
CA PRO A 193 -20.77 10.48 -23.29
C PRO A 193 -20.93 10.63 -24.82
N GLN A 194 -22.17 10.59 -25.30
CA GLN A 194 -22.42 10.68 -26.74
C GLN A 194 -21.96 12.03 -27.30
N GLY A 195 -21.14 12.00 -28.36
CA GLY A 195 -20.63 13.21 -29.02
C GLY A 195 -19.26 13.68 -28.53
N PHE A 196 -18.73 13.07 -27.46
CA PHE A 196 -17.39 13.34 -26.93
C PHE A 196 -16.31 12.64 -27.78
N ASN A 197 -15.21 13.34 -28.03
CA ASN A 197 -14.04 12.81 -28.75
C ASN A 197 -12.74 13.50 -28.29
N GLU A 198 -12.39 13.29 -27.02
CA GLU A 198 -11.22 13.90 -26.36
C GLU A 198 -10.07 12.88 -26.24
N PRO A 199 -9.21 12.73 -27.26
CA PRO A 199 -8.22 11.65 -27.29
C PRO A 199 -7.16 11.80 -26.19
N LEU A 200 -6.82 13.02 -25.78
CA LEU A 200 -5.90 13.25 -24.66
C LEU A 200 -6.49 12.82 -23.31
N LEU A 201 -7.82 12.90 -23.16
CA LEU A 201 -8.50 12.41 -21.96
C LEU A 201 -8.51 10.88 -21.93
N LEU A 202 -8.83 10.23 -23.05
CA LEU A 202 -8.76 8.77 -23.14
C LEU A 202 -7.33 8.24 -22.95
N ALA A 203 -6.31 8.92 -23.49
CA ALA A 203 -4.91 8.54 -23.27
C ALA A 203 -4.52 8.66 -21.79
N GLN A 204 -5.01 9.71 -21.13
CA GLN A 204 -4.82 9.90 -19.70
C GLN A 204 -5.50 8.79 -18.90
N ASP A 205 -6.73 8.38 -19.23
CA ASP A 205 -7.43 7.28 -18.54
C ASP A 205 -6.67 5.95 -18.66
N ILE A 206 -6.21 5.62 -19.88
CA ILE A 206 -5.36 4.45 -20.13
C ILE A 206 -4.14 4.46 -19.21
N VAL A 207 -3.44 5.59 -19.13
CA VAL A 207 -2.26 5.74 -18.29
C VAL A 207 -2.62 5.65 -16.81
N TYR A 208 -3.67 6.35 -16.36
CA TYR A 208 -4.03 6.39 -14.95
C TYR A 208 -4.40 5.01 -14.43
N GLN A 209 -5.17 4.23 -15.16
CA GLN A 209 -5.51 2.86 -14.73
C GLN A 209 -4.32 1.90 -14.75
N ASN A 210 -3.41 2.07 -15.70
CA ASN A 210 -2.19 1.25 -15.74
C ASN A 210 -1.19 1.62 -14.62
N MET A 211 -1.15 2.90 -14.22
CA MET A 211 -0.15 3.43 -13.28
C MET A 211 -0.66 3.57 -11.84
N THR A 212 -1.97 3.53 -11.63
CA THR A 212 -2.56 3.43 -10.31
C THR A 212 -2.64 1.97 -9.88
N ILE A 213 -2.43 1.73 -8.59
CA ILE A 213 -2.78 0.42 -8.03
C ILE A 213 -4.31 0.37 -8.11
N SER A 214 -4.88 -0.61 -8.82
CA SER A 214 -6.33 -0.75 -8.91
C SER A 214 -6.96 -0.71 -7.52
N SER A 215 -8.17 -0.18 -7.41
CA SER A 215 -8.90 -0.07 -6.14
C SER A 215 -8.92 -1.41 -5.39
N GLU A 216 -9.14 -2.50 -6.13
CA GLU A 216 -9.02 -3.89 -5.65
C GLU A 216 -7.63 -4.23 -5.13
N LYS A 217 -6.58 -4.02 -5.92
CA LYS A 217 -5.22 -4.36 -5.51
C LYS A 217 -4.79 -3.55 -4.28
N ALA A 218 -5.18 -2.29 -4.20
CA ALA A 218 -4.91 -1.45 -3.03
C ALA A 218 -5.65 -1.98 -1.80
N PHE A 219 -6.93 -2.33 -1.95
CA PHE A 219 -7.74 -2.92 -0.91
C PHE A 219 -7.15 -4.25 -0.41
N ARG A 220 -6.85 -5.19 -1.32
CA ARG A 220 -6.25 -6.49 -1.00
C ARG A 220 -4.89 -6.35 -0.32
N ASN A 221 -4.03 -5.46 -0.83
CA ASN A 221 -2.73 -5.17 -0.20
C ASN A 221 -2.85 -4.72 1.26
N VAL A 222 -3.91 -3.99 1.62
CA VAL A 222 -4.17 -3.60 3.01
C VAL A 222 -4.83 -4.73 3.79
N LEU A 223 -5.88 -5.34 3.23
CA LEU A 223 -6.63 -6.42 3.87
C LEU A 223 -5.71 -7.57 4.31
N ASP A 224 -4.77 -7.97 3.45
CA ASP A 224 -3.79 -9.04 3.72
C ASP A 224 -2.84 -8.73 4.89
N LYS A 225 -2.76 -7.47 5.34
CA LYS A 225 -1.94 -7.06 6.48
C LYS A 225 -2.73 -7.00 7.78
N ILE A 226 -4.07 -7.03 7.71
CA ILE A 226 -4.94 -6.96 8.87
C ILE A 226 -5.18 -8.39 9.37
N PRO A 227 -5.06 -8.67 10.69
CA PRO A 227 -5.37 -9.99 11.22
C PRO A 227 -6.79 -10.42 10.82
N LYS A 228 -6.95 -11.65 10.30
CA LYS A 228 -8.24 -12.12 9.74
C LYS A 228 -9.43 -11.94 10.69
N HIS A 229 -9.24 -12.18 12.00
CA HIS A 229 -10.31 -11.98 12.98
C HIS A 229 -10.69 -10.51 13.19
N TRP A 230 -9.75 -9.56 13.01
CA TRP A 230 -10.02 -8.13 13.05
C TRP A 230 -10.77 -7.68 11.80
N ALA A 231 -10.32 -8.13 10.63
CA ALA A 231 -11.01 -7.89 9.38
C ALA A 231 -12.46 -8.42 9.42
N SER A 232 -12.65 -9.65 9.92
CA SER A 232 -13.98 -10.23 10.14
C SER A 232 -14.86 -9.33 11.01
N VAL A 233 -14.43 -8.97 12.23
CA VAL A 233 -15.24 -8.08 13.09
C VAL A 233 -15.52 -6.74 12.42
N PHE A 234 -14.54 -6.15 11.74
CA PHE A 234 -14.74 -4.90 11.00
C PHE A 234 -15.84 -5.03 9.93
N PHE A 235 -15.76 -6.02 9.03
CA PHE A 235 -16.70 -6.16 7.93
C PHE A 235 -18.09 -6.58 8.39
N TYR A 236 -18.21 -7.49 9.37
CA TYR A 236 -19.52 -7.86 9.90
C TYR A 236 -20.19 -6.68 10.60
N LYS A 237 -19.46 -5.89 11.40
CA LYS A 237 -20.05 -4.74 12.09
C LYS A 237 -20.35 -3.58 11.13
N LEU A 238 -19.50 -3.36 10.14
CA LEU A 238 -19.79 -2.42 9.06
C LEU A 238 -21.03 -2.86 8.26
N GLY A 239 -21.11 -4.14 7.90
CA GLY A 239 -22.28 -4.72 7.24
C GLY A 239 -23.56 -4.57 8.07
N ASN A 240 -23.50 -4.82 9.38
CA ASN A 240 -24.63 -4.61 10.28
C ASN A 240 -25.01 -3.12 10.37
N ILE A 241 -24.05 -2.18 10.34
CA ILE A 241 -24.38 -0.73 10.29
C ILE A 241 -25.18 -0.42 9.02
N ILE A 242 -24.74 -0.94 7.86
CA ILE A 242 -25.42 -0.75 6.58
C ILE A 242 -26.84 -1.37 6.63
N GLU A 243 -26.97 -2.60 7.12
CA GLU A 243 -28.26 -3.31 7.21
C GLU A 243 -29.20 -2.68 8.26
N ASP A 244 -28.74 -2.45 9.49
CA ASP A 244 -29.54 -1.93 10.61
C ASP A 244 -30.05 -0.50 10.37
N LEU A 245 -29.28 0.33 9.65
CA LEU A 245 -29.66 1.70 9.31
C LEU A 245 -30.28 1.83 7.92
N ALA A 246 -30.45 0.71 7.19
CA ALA A 246 -30.97 0.66 5.83
C ALA A 246 -30.25 1.64 4.88
N LEU A 247 -28.92 1.65 4.91
CA LEU A 247 -28.10 2.56 4.13
C LEU A 247 -28.02 2.11 2.68
N GLU A 248 -28.36 3.02 1.76
CA GLU A 248 -28.17 2.85 0.32
C GLU A 248 -26.73 3.20 -0.09
N ASP A 249 -26.30 2.80 -1.28
CA ASP A 249 -25.00 3.20 -1.82
C ASP A 249 -25.03 4.67 -2.28
N THR A 250 -24.83 5.58 -1.33
CA THR A 250 -24.92 7.04 -1.54
C THR A 250 -23.54 7.70 -1.60
N GLU A 251 -23.49 8.93 -2.10
CA GLU A 251 -22.23 9.67 -2.25
C GLU A 251 -21.56 10.12 -0.95
N ASN A 252 -22.31 10.31 0.14
CA ASN A 252 -21.79 10.84 1.41
C ASN A 252 -21.09 9.78 2.27
N GLN A 253 -21.26 8.50 1.94
CA GLN A 253 -20.54 7.40 2.58
C GLN A 253 -19.21 7.21 1.86
N VAL A 254 -18.09 7.12 2.58
CA VAL A 254 -16.76 6.95 1.96
C VAL A 254 -16.05 5.73 2.52
N PHE A 255 -15.55 4.86 1.63
CA PHE A 255 -14.83 3.64 1.92
C PHE A 255 -13.37 3.83 1.51
N SER A 256 -12.50 4.24 2.45
CA SER A 256 -11.12 4.61 2.13
C SER A 256 -10.12 3.50 2.45
N VAL A 257 -9.11 3.36 1.59
CA VAL A 257 -7.96 2.48 1.79
C VAL A 257 -6.69 3.31 1.97
N ARG A 258 -6.01 3.17 3.11
CA ARG A 258 -4.75 3.87 3.43
C ARG A 258 -3.59 2.88 3.39
N LEU A 259 -2.76 2.96 2.35
CA LEU A 259 -1.63 2.06 2.13
C LEU A 259 -0.49 2.27 3.15
N ASP A 260 -0.26 3.51 3.54
CA ASP A 260 0.75 3.95 4.51
C ASP A 260 0.41 3.47 5.93
N GLU A 261 -0.83 3.68 6.35
CA GLU A 261 -1.32 3.25 7.67
C GLU A 261 -1.82 1.80 7.69
N LYS A 262 -1.89 1.16 6.52
CA LYS A 262 -2.45 -0.18 6.30
C LYS A 262 -3.86 -0.29 6.91
N SER A 263 -4.71 0.70 6.64
CA SER A 263 -6.03 0.78 7.27
C SER A 263 -7.17 0.81 6.25
N LEU A 264 -8.26 0.13 6.60
CA LEU A 264 -9.56 0.23 5.95
C LEU A 264 -10.45 1.11 6.81
N ARG A 265 -11.12 2.09 6.21
CA ARG A 265 -11.95 3.03 6.96
C ARG A 265 -13.27 3.31 6.26
N TYR A 266 -14.32 3.34 7.06
CA TYR A 266 -15.63 3.83 6.72
C TYR A 266 -15.84 5.21 7.33
N HIS A 267 -16.32 6.15 6.53
CA HIS A 267 -16.56 7.53 6.90
C HIS A 267 -17.95 7.98 6.48
N ILE A 268 -18.47 8.97 7.19
CA ILE A 268 -19.52 9.86 6.71
C ILE A 268 -18.83 11.21 6.43
N GLY A 269 -18.78 11.60 5.16
CA GLY A 269 -17.99 12.74 4.70
C GLY A 269 -16.52 12.62 5.11
N LYS A 270 -16.01 13.60 5.86
CA LYS A 270 -14.62 13.64 6.38
C LYS A 270 -14.43 12.95 7.74
N ARG A 271 -15.51 12.42 8.34
CA ARG A 271 -15.48 11.86 9.69
C ARG A 271 -15.34 10.36 9.66
N ILE A 272 -14.22 9.87 10.18
CA ILE A 272 -13.99 8.45 10.40
C ILE A 272 -15.05 7.95 11.37
N CYS A 273 -15.83 6.96 10.93
CA CYS A 273 -16.88 6.33 11.73
C CYS A 273 -16.40 4.99 12.30
N LEU A 274 -15.77 4.17 11.45
CA LEU A 274 -15.21 2.89 11.83
C LEU A 274 -13.96 2.62 10.98
N SER A 275 -12.89 2.18 11.61
CA SER A 275 -11.62 1.92 10.93
C SER A 275 -10.88 0.76 11.59
N VAL A 276 -10.17 -0.02 10.79
CA VAL A 276 -9.34 -1.13 11.23
C VAL A 276 -7.97 -1.06 10.57
N ASN A 277 -6.93 -1.33 11.38
CA ASN A 277 -5.55 -1.51 10.92
C ASN A 277 -4.93 -2.71 11.66
N PRO A 278 -3.66 -3.10 11.40
CA PRO A 278 -3.08 -4.29 12.03
C PRO A 278 -2.86 -4.21 13.55
N LYS A 279 -3.06 -3.04 14.16
CA LYS A 279 -2.75 -2.75 15.56
C LYS A 279 -3.99 -2.42 16.39
N GLU A 280 -4.94 -1.70 15.82
CA GLU A 280 -6.06 -1.10 16.55
C GLU A 280 -7.28 -0.85 15.65
N PHE A 281 -8.43 -0.71 16.31
CA PHE A 281 -9.63 -0.12 15.74
C PHE A 281 -9.71 1.35 16.14
N LEU A 282 -10.24 2.15 15.21
CA LEU A 282 -10.75 3.49 15.50
C LEU A 282 -12.27 3.44 15.28
N PHE A 283 -13.03 4.06 16.17
CA PHE A 283 -14.49 4.06 16.07
C PHE A 283 -15.09 5.27 16.79
N ILE A 284 -16.28 5.68 16.38
CA ILE A 284 -17.00 6.77 17.04
C ILE A 284 -18.03 6.26 18.03
N THR A 285 -18.34 7.08 19.03
CA THR A 285 -19.52 6.93 19.88
C THR A 285 -20.11 8.31 20.18
N GLY A 286 -21.35 8.34 20.68
CA GLY A 286 -21.92 9.55 21.29
C GLY A 286 -21.09 10.04 22.48
N ARG A 287 -21.32 11.28 22.90
CA ARG A 287 -20.53 11.95 23.96
C ARG A 287 -20.88 11.51 25.37
N GLU A 288 -22.05 10.93 25.53
CA GLU A 288 -22.53 10.31 26.75
C GLU A 288 -21.78 9.00 27.07
N VAL A 289 -21.09 8.42 26.08
CA VAL A 289 -20.34 7.18 26.24
C VAL A 289 -18.90 7.50 26.63
N ASP A 290 -18.47 6.97 27.78
CA ASP A 290 -17.08 7.05 28.24
C ASP A 290 -16.49 5.66 28.32
N ILE A 291 -15.47 5.39 27.49
CA ILE A 291 -14.77 4.12 27.45
C ILE A 291 -13.44 4.26 28.19
N PRO A 292 -13.30 3.67 29.39
CA PRO A 292 -12.09 3.84 30.20
C PRO A 292 -10.84 3.35 29.48
N LYS A 293 -9.74 4.08 29.65
CA LYS A 293 -8.38 3.72 29.19
C LYS A 293 -8.16 3.80 27.67
N LEU A 294 -9.16 4.14 26.87
CA LEU A 294 -8.96 4.45 25.46
C LEU A 294 -8.68 5.94 25.28
N ARG A 295 -7.69 6.24 24.43
CA ARG A 295 -7.49 7.61 23.95
C ARG A 295 -8.69 8.01 23.09
N ARG A 296 -9.18 9.24 23.26
CA ARG A 296 -10.23 9.82 22.41
C ARG A 296 -9.89 11.25 21.97
N GLU A 297 -10.49 11.68 20.87
CA GLU A 297 -10.42 13.04 20.36
C GLU A 297 -11.83 13.57 20.06
N GLU A 298 -11.97 14.91 20.09
CA GLU A 298 -13.19 15.61 19.72
C GLU A 298 -13.11 16.09 18.26
N PHE A 299 -14.23 16.01 17.54
CA PHE A 299 -14.34 16.64 16.23
C PHE A 299 -14.45 18.17 16.39
N GLU A 300 -13.82 18.93 15.48
CA GLU A 300 -13.77 20.40 15.57
C GLU A 300 -15.18 21.01 15.63
N ARG A 301 -16.07 20.70 14.67
CA ARG A 301 -17.53 20.97 14.68
C ARG A 301 -18.27 20.12 13.63
N PRO A 302 -19.55 19.78 13.85
CA PRO A 302 -20.26 19.74 15.13
C PRO A 302 -19.64 18.73 16.12
N ASN A 303 -19.55 19.07 17.40
CA ASN A 303 -18.91 18.21 18.41
C ASN A 303 -19.96 17.30 19.08
N ASN A 304 -20.52 16.36 18.30
CA ASN A 304 -21.59 15.44 18.70
C ASN A 304 -21.09 14.00 18.98
N ALA A 305 -19.87 13.67 18.56
CA ALA A 305 -19.28 12.35 18.76
C ALA A 305 -17.81 12.45 19.20
N PHE A 306 -17.32 11.42 19.90
CA PHE A 306 -15.90 11.20 20.15
C PHE A 306 -15.34 10.20 19.14
N LEU A 307 -14.12 10.42 18.67
CA LEU A 307 -13.33 9.41 17.95
C LEU A 307 -12.41 8.70 18.94
N TYR A 308 -12.64 7.41 19.15
CA TYR A 308 -11.82 6.55 20.01
C TYR A 308 -10.71 5.87 19.21
N TYR A 309 -9.53 5.79 19.83
CA TYR A 309 -8.34 5.09 19.35
C TYR A 309 -8.07 3.88 20.24
N GLN A 310 -7.13 3.01 19.84
CA GLN A 310 -6.68 1.85 20.61
C GLN A 310 -7.78 0.81 20.85
N GLY A 311 -8.81 0.82 20.00
CA GLY A 311 -9.89 -0.15 20.02
C GLY A 311 -9.41 -1.56 19.70
N THR A 312 -10.15 -2.54 20.20
CA THR A 312 -9.93 -3.97 19.93
C THR A 312 -11.22 -4.58 19.38
N PRO A 313 -11.18 -5.79 18.79
CA PRO A 313 -12.40 -6.49 18.38
C PRO A 313 -13.48 -6.53 19.48
N GLN A 314 -13.09 -6.78 20.73
CA GLN A 314 -14.02 -6.79 21.86
C GLN A 314 -14.69 -5.43 22.11
N HIS A 315 -13.98 -4.32 21.92
CA HIS A 315 -14.57 -3.00 22.05
C HIS A 315 -15.63 -2.75 20.97
N ILE A 316 -15.34 -3.14 19.71
CA ILE A 316 -16.30 -3.01 18.62
C ILE A 316 -17.55 -3.85 18.89
N GLU A 317 -17.39 -5.08 19.37
CA GLU A 317 -18.51 -5.93 19.77
C GLU A 317 -19.33 -5.32 20.92
N THR A 318 -18.65 -4.85 21.96
CA THR A 318 -19.29 -4.36 23.20
C THR A 318 -20.04 -3.05 22.98
N TYR A 319 -19.44 -2.11 22.24
CA TYR A 319 -19.97 -0.77 22.01
C TYR A 319 -20.64 -0.62 20.64
N TYR A 320 -20.97 -1.73 19.97
CA TYR A 320 -21.65 -1.70 18.67
C TYR A 320 -22.92 -0.85 18.65
N PRO A 321 -23.83 -0.92 19.65
CA PRO A 321 -25.03 -0.08 19.67
C PRO A 321 -24.69 1.42 19.68
N ASP A 322 -23.67 1.81 20.43
CA ASP A 322 -23.21 3.20 20.55
C ASP A 322 -22.55 3.69 19.27
N ILE A 323 -21.73 2.83 18.64
CA ILE A 323 -21.13 3.10 17.33
C ILE A 323 -22.22 3.34 16.29
N LYS A 324 -23.20 2.43 16.21
CA LYS A 324 -24.31 2.54 15.26
C LYS A 324 -25.10 3.83 15.46
N ASN A 325 -25.41 4.18 16.71
CA ASN A 325 -26.15 5.40 17.02
C ASN A 325 -25.36 6.66 16.62
N ALA A 326 -24.06 6.70 16.91
CA ALA A 326 -23.20 7.80 16.51
C ALA A 326 -23.12 7.94 14.98
N VAL A 327 -22.99 6.83 14.25
CA VAL A 327 -23.02 6.85 12.76
C VAL A 327 -24.34 7.41 12.24
N LYS A 328 -25.47 7.01 12.84
CA LYS A 328 -26.79 7.53 12.47
C LYS A 328 -26.88 9.04 12.66
N GLU A 329 -26.31 9.58 13.75
CA GLU A 329 -26.26 11.02 14.00
C GLU A 329 -25.36 11.74 12.99
N GLU A 330 -24.19 11.18 12.65
CA GLU A 330 -23.31 11.74 11.62
C GLU A 330 -24.00 11.84 10.25
N ILE A 331 -24.75 10.81 9.85
CA ILE A 331 -25.53 10.81 8.60
C ILE A 331 -26.58 11.93 8.60
N ALA A 332 -27.21 12.19 9.75
CA ALA A 332 -28.22 13.24 9.86
C ALA A 332 -27.64 14.66 9.74
N LEU A 333 -26.36 14.83 10.09
CA LEU A 333 -25.64 16.11 10.05
C LEU A 333 -25.09 16.44 8.65
N ASP A 334 -24.58 15.44 7.95
CA ASP A 334 -23.82 15.61 6.71
C ASP A 334 -24.71 15.68 5.46
N LYS A 335 -25.51 16.75 5.36
CA LYS A 335 -26.28 17.09 4.15
C LYS A 335 -25.51 17.97 3.15
N GLU A 336 -24.33 18.47 3.51
CA GLU A 336 -23.47 19.26 2.64
C GLU A 336 -22.41 18.35 2.00
N THR A 337 -22.76 17.81 0.83
CA THR A 337 -21.95 16.92 -0.02
C THR A 337 -20.49 17.39 -0.17
N TYR A 338 -19.55 16.72 0.49
CA TYR A 338 -18.13 16.80 0.14
C TYR A 338 -17.77 15.68 -0.85
N PRO A 339 -17.01 15.99 -1.93
CA PRO A 339 -16.64 15.02 -2.96
C PRO A 339 -15.83 13.82 -2.43
N LYS A 340 -16.01 12.65 -3.09
CA LYS A 340 -15.41 11.32 -2.81
C LYS A 340 -13.90 11.24 -3.08
N SER A 341 -13.12 12.23 -2.64
CA SER A 341 -11.75 12.36 -3.12
C SER A 341 -10.79 11.21 -2.73
N TYR A 342 -11.17 10.39 -1.76
CA TYR A 342 -10.40 9.27 -1.23
C TYR A 342 -11.22 7.97 -1.07
N ASP A 343 -12.31 7.83 -1.82
CA ASP A 343 -13.09 6.59 -1.88
C ASP A 343 -12.35 5.49 -2.65
N ASN A 344 -12.57 4.23 -2.26
CA ASN A 344 -12.11 3.05 -2.96
C ASN A 344 -13.32 2.25 -3.43
N SER A 345 -13.55 2.29 -4.76
CA SER A 345 -14.70 1.69 -5.44
C SER A 345 -14.86 0.20 -5.13
N TYR A 346 -13.77 -0.57 -5.15
CA TYR A 346 -13.82 -2.00 -4.84
C TYR A 346 -14.17 -2.28 -3.37
N PHE A 347 -13.62 -1.52 -2.42
CA PHE A 347 -13.95 -1.70 -1.00
C PHE A 347 -15.45 -1.42 -0.76
N ARG A 348 -16.00 -0.37 -1.36
CA ARG A 348 -17.44 -0.08 -1.34
C ARG A 348 -18.26 -1.25 -1.88
N GLU A 349 -17.96 -1.68 -3.10
CA GLU A 349 -18.61 -2.83 -3.77
C GLU A 349 -18.51 -4.09 -2.90
N TYR A 350 -17.34 -4.37 -2.32
CA TYR A 350 -17.08 -5.52 -1.46
C TYR A 350 -18.00 -5.57 -0.22
N VAL A 351 -18.34 -4.41 0.34
CA VAL A 351 -19.28 -4.29 1.47
C VAL A 351 -20.73 -4.44 1.01
N PHE A 352 -21.16 -3.67 0.00
CA PHE A 352 -22.56 -3.66 -0.45
C PHE A 352 -22.98 -4.99 -1.10
N GLU A 353 -22.08 -5.63 -1.85
CA GLU A 353 -22.31 -6.96 -2.43
C GLU A 353 -22.06 -8.10 -1.42
N LYS A 354 -21.72 -7.76 -0.16
CA LYS A 354 -21.53 -8.72 0.94
C LYS A 354 -20.49 -9.80 0.64
N LYS A 355 -19.48 -9.49 -0.18
CA LYS A 355 -18.39 -10.42 -0.55
C LYS A 355 -17.63 -10.95 0.68
N TYR A 356 -17.55 -10.13 1.73
CA TYR A 356 -16.97 -10.50 3.02
C TYR A 356 -17.67 -11.68 3.71
N LYS A 357 -18.98 -11.89 3.49
CA LYS A 357 -19.70 -13.01 4.12
C LYS A 357 -19.16 -14.36 3.65
N VAL A 358 -18.82 -14.46 2.37
CA VAL A 358 -18.19 -15.66 1.79
C VAL A 358 -16.74 -15.79 2.27
N GLU A 359 -15.98 -14.70 2.24
CA GLU A 359 -14.55 -14.73 2.60
C GLU A 359 -14.30 -15.04 4.09
N PHE A 360 -15.22 -14.63 4.98
CA PHE A 360 -15.10 -14.80 6.42
C PHE A 360 -16.16 -15.76 7.02
N GLU A 361 -16.86 -16.55 6.22
CA GLU A 361 -17.93 -17.47 6.65
C GLU A 361 -17.48 -18.43 7.76
N THR A 362 -16.29 -19.02 7.60
CA THR A 362 -15.70 -19.94 8.59
C THR A 362 -15.28 -19.24 9.88
N ILE A 363 -15.06 -17.92 9.85
CA ILE A 363 -14.73 -17.14 11.04
C ILE A 363 -16.01 -16.71 11.77
N GLU A 364 -17.06 -16.31 11.03
CA GLU A 364 -18.36 -15.93 11.60
C GLU A 364 -19.07 -17.10 12.29
N SER A 365 -19.11 -18.27 11.65
CA SER A 365 -19.70 -19.49 12.20
C SER A 365 -19.06 -19.91 13.53
N ASN A 366 -17.77 -19.59 13.72
CA ASN A 366 -17.06 -19.74 14.98
C ASN A 366 -17.39 -18.61 16.00
N MET A 367 -17.67 -17.38 15.55
CA MET A 367 -18.03 -16.23 16.41
C MET A 367 -19.47 -16.29 16.96
N THR A 368 -20.44 -16.82 16.22
CA THR A 368 -21.84 -16.92 16.67
C THR A 368 -22.06 -17.94 17.80
N ASN A 369 -21.09 -18.82 18.05
CA ASN A 369 -21.15 -19.81 19.12
C ASN A 369 -20.30 -19.36 20.32
N GLN A 370 -20.91 -18.52 21.18
CA GLN A 370 -20.39 -18.01 22.46
C GLN A 370 -19.26 -16.97 22.34
N ALA A 371 -19.21 -16.02 23.30
CA ALA A 371 -18.12 -15.06 23.41
C ALA A 371 -16.78 -15.80 23.62
N ILE A 372 -16.02 -15.99 22.55
CA ILE A 372 -14.76 -16.73 22.59
C ILE A 372 -13.68 -15.82 23.17
N LYS A 373 -13.25 -16.16 24.39
CA LYS A 373 -11.91 -15.77 24.86
C LYS A 373 -10.91 -16.26 23.82
N PRO A 374 -9.91 -15.45 23.39
CA PRO A 374 -8.95 -15.84 22.37
C PRO A 374 -8.43 -17.25 22.65
N THR A 375 -8.48 -18.11 21.63
CA THR A 375 -8.04 -19.49 21.79
C THR A 375 -6.54 -19.50 22.10
N ILE A 376 -6.04 -20.62 22.64
CA ILE A 376 -4.61 -20.76 22.91
C ILE A 376 -3.80 -20.63 21.60
N ILE A 377 -4.37 -21.02 20.46
CA ILE A 377 -3.75 -20.86 19.13
C ILE A 377 -3.69 -19.38 18.74
N ASP A 378 -4.76 -18.60 18.97
CA ASP A 378 -4.76 -17.17 18.68
C ASP A 378 -3.69 -16.42 19.50
N LEU A 379 -3.58 -16.76 20.78
CA LEU A 379 -2.53 -16.22 21.65
C LEU A 379 -1.13 -16.60 21.15
N LEU A 380 -0.98 -17.81 20.60
CA LEU A 380 0.29 -18.32 20.10
C LEU A 380 0.65 -17.64 18.78
N HIS A 381 -0.29 -17.36 17.90
CA HIS A 381 -0.06 -16.53 16.71
C HIS A 381 0.28 -15.08 17.06
N TYR A 382 -0.26 -14.54 18.15
CA TYR A 382 0.02 -13.16 18.55
C TYR A 382 1.38 -13.00 19.25
N LYS A 383 1.71 -13.88 20.20
CA LYS A 383 2.95 -13.78 20.99
C LYS A 383 4.08 -14.66 20.49
N HIS A 384 3.81 -15.69 19.68
CA HIS A 384 4.74 -16.73 19.21
C HIS A 384 5.30 -17.66 20.31
N GLN A 385 4.92 -17.45 21.57
CA GLN A 385 5.21 -18.36 22.68
C GLN A 385 4.12 -18.34 23.75
N ILE A 386 3.91 -19.48 24.42
CA ILE A 386 2.95 -19.62 25.53
C ILE A 386 3.55 -20.50 26.63
N ILE A 387 3.27 -20.13 27.88
CA ILE A 387 3.56 -20.95 29.06
C ILE A 387 2.22 -21.42 29.65
N LEU A 388 1.96 -22.72 29.60
CA LEU A 388 0.81 -23.32 30.29
C LEU A 388 1.20 -23.55 31.76
N GLN A 389 0.55 -22.82 32.68
CA GLN A 389 0.82 -22.89 34.12
C GLN A 389 -0.31 -23.58 34.90
N GLY A 390 0.03 -24.24 36.01
CA GLY A 390 -0.95 -24.86 36.90
C GLY A 390 -0.38 -26.04 37.71
N PRO A 391 -1.13 -26.58 38.67
CA PRO A 391 -0.69 -27.68 39.55
C PRO A 391 -0.21 -28.94 38.79
N PRO A 392 0.69 -29.76 39.35
CA PRO A 392 1.04 -31.07 38.76
C PRO A 392 -0.21 -31.92 38.49
N GLY A 393 -0.22 -32.68 37.39
CA GLY A 393 -1.34 -33.56 37.02
C GLY A 393 -2.50 -32.91 36.25
N THR A 394 -2.50 -31.58 36.03
CA THR A 394 -3.61 -30.89 35.31
C THR A 394 -3.57 -31.00 33.77
N GLY A 395 -2.83 -31.96 33.22
CA GLY A 395 -2.83 -32.22 31.78
C GLY A 395 -2.10 -31.21 30.88
N LYS A 396 -1.27 -30.30 31.43
CA LYS A 396 -0.51 -29.29 30.66
C LYS A 396 0.29 -29.88 29.49
N THR A 397 1.01 -30.98 29.72
CA THR A 397 1.80 -31.66 28.67
C THR A 397 0.89 -32.28 27.61
N ARG A 398 -0.27 -32.81 28.01
CA ARG A 398 -1.28 -33.33 27.06
C ARG A 398 -1.81 -32.19 26.19
N GLU A 399 -2.09 -31.05 26.80
CA GLU A 399 -2.61 -29.86 26.11
C GLU A 399 -1.58 -29.25 25.15
N ALA A 400 -0.31 -29.15 25.55
CA ALA A 400 0.77 -28.70 24.67
C ALA A 400 0.91 -29.59 23.41
N LYS A 401 0.80 -30.91 23.57
CA LYS A 401 0.79 -31.86 22.44
C LYS A 401 -0.44 -31.67 21.57
N ARG A 402 -1.62 -31.45 22.15
CA ARG A 402 -2.87 -31.20 21.41
C ARG A 402 -2.76 -29.94 20.56
N ILE A 403 -2.24 -28.84 21.12
CA ILE A 403 -2.00 -27.58 20.40
C ILE A 403 -1.01 -27.80 19.25
N ALA A 404 0.07 -28.55 19.46
CA ALA A 404 1.02 -28.86 18.40
C ALA A 404 0.39 -29.67 17.26
N LYS A 405 -0.45 -30.67 17.57
CA LYS A 405 -1.20 -31.42 16.53
C LYS A 405 -2.09 -30.49 15.71
N GLN A 406 -2.83 -29.59 16.38
CA GLN A 406 -3.68 -28.61 15.72
C GLN A 406 -2.89 -27.69 14.78
N LEU A 407 -1.72 -27.18 15.21
CA LEU A 407 -0.86 -26.34 14.39
C LEU A 407 -0.30 -27.07 13.15
N LEU A 408 -0.06 -28.38 13.29
CA LEU A 408 0.45 -29.22 12.20
C LEU A 408 -0.68 -29.79 11.31
N GLY A 409 -1.94 -29.44 11.56
CA GLY A 409 -3.08 -29.98 10.83
C GLY A 409 -3.32 -31.48 11.05
N LEU A 410 -2.82 -32.04 12.15
CA LEU A 410 -2.96 -33.44 12.52
C LEU A 410 -4.23 -33.68 13.35
N ASN A 411 -4.84 -34.85 13.18
CA ASN A 411 -5.99 -35.28 13.98
C ASN A 411 -5.55 -35.68 15.40
N ASP A 412 -6.51 -35.72 16.34
CA ASP A 412 -6.23 -36.05 17.74
C ASP A 412 -5.59 -37.42 17.94
N ASN A 413 -5.82 -38.37 17.03
CA ASN A 413 -5.26 -39.73 17.07
C ASN A 413 -3.89 -39.86 16.39
N ASP A 414 -3.46 -38.85 15.61
CA ASP A 414 -2.20 -38.93 14.86
C ASP A 414 -1.01 -38.81 15.81
N SER A 415 0.06 -39.57 15.54
CA SER A 415 1.26 -39.53 16.37
C SER A 415 2.11 -38.30 16.07
N LEU A 416 2.67 -37.69 17.12
CA LEU A 416 3.72 -36.66 16.99
C LEU A 416 5.13 -37.27 16.96
N GLU A 417 5.26 -38.58 17.23
CA GLU A 417 6.55 -39.25 17.23
C GLU A 417 7.12 -39.31 15.81
N GLY A 418 8.38 -38.91 15.67
CA GLY A 418 9.06 -38.87 14.36
C GLY A 418 8.68 -37.69 13.46
N ASN A 419 7.73 -36.83 13.85
CA ASN A 419 7.40 -35.63 13.07
C ASN A 419 8.56 -34.62 13.17
N GLU A 420 9.19 -34.30 12.04
CA GLU A 420 10.34 -33.39 12.00
C GLU A 420 9.99 -31.96 12.40
N GLN A 421 8.74 -31.54 12.22
CA GLN A 421 8.23 -30.21 12.58
C GLN A 421 7.79 -30.13 14.05
N PHE A 422 8.08 -31.15 14.87
CA PHE A 422 7.79 -31.16 16.29
C PHE A 422 8.96 -31.70 17.10
N LYS A 423 9.35 -30.99 18.17
CA LYS A 423 10.34 -31.45 19.15
C LYS A 423 9.80 -31.26 20.56
N LEU A 424 9.85 -32.32 21.38
CA LEU A 424 9.51 -32.26 22.79
C LEU A 424 10.80 -32.30 23.63
N ILE A 425 10.99 -31.29 24.47
CA ILE A 425 12.16 -31.16 25.35
C ILE A 425 11.67 -30.99 26.79
N GLN A 426 12.41 -31.54 27.75
CA GLN A 426 12.17 -31.37 29.18
C GLN A 426 13.39 -30.74 29.83
N PHE A 427 13.24 -29.52 30.37
CA PHE A 427 14.32 -28.87 31.11
C PHE A 427 14.52 -29.50 32.49
N HIS A 428 15.78 -29.59 32.90
CA HIS A 428 16.24 -29.97 34.24
C HIS A 428 17.35 -29.01 34.70
N PRO A 429 17.66 -28.90 36.00
CA PRO A 429 18.65 -27.93 36.50
C PRO A 429 20.04 -28.02 35.87
N SER A 430 20.44 -29.21 35.41
CA SER A 430 21.71 -29.42 34.69
C SER A 430 21.64 -29.14 33.18
N TYR A 431 20.50 -28.69 32.64
CA TYR A 431 20.32 -28.42 31.20
C TYR A 431 20.78 -26.99 30.91
N SER A 432 21.82 -26.85 30.09
CA SER A 432 22.52 -25.59 29.90
C SER A 432 22.25 -24.97 28.52
N TYR A 433 22.76 -23.75 28.32
CA TYR A 433 22.79 -23.11 27.00
C TYR A 433 23.51 -23.97 25.95
N GLU A 434 24.59 -24.64 26.36
CA GLU A 434 25.42 -25.46 25.48
C GLU A 434 24.73 -26.77 25.06
N ASP A 435 23.66 -27.16 25.75
CA ASP A 435 22.81 -28.30 25.41
C ASP A 435 21.61 -27.91 24.54
N PHE A 436 21.13 -26.66 24.67
CA PHE A 436 19.89 -26.20 24.03
C PHE A 436 20.12 -25.39 22.76
N VAL A 437 21.08 -24.46 22.78
CA VAL A 437 21.28 -23.45 21.72
C VAL A 437 22.53 -23.77 20.90
N ARG A 438 23.72 -23.63 21.49
CA ARG A 438 25.01 -23.85 20.81
C ARG A 438 26.09 -24.15 21.84
N GLY A 439 26.85 -25.21 21.64
CA GLY A 439 27.90 -25.66 22.57
C GLY A 439 29.22 -25.95 21.86
N ILE A 440 30.32 -25.88 22.61
CA ILE A 440 31.65 -26.25 22.11
C ILE A 440 31.82 -27.77 22.27
N VAL A 441 32.09 -28.47 21.17
CA VAL A 441 32.25 -29.93 21.16
C VAL A 441 33.66 -30.30 20.73
N ALA A 442 34.27 -31.21 21.48
CA ALA A 442 35.51 -31.87 21.12
C ALA A 442 35.24 -32.92 20.02
N GLN A 443 35.78 -32.70 18.82
CA GLN A 443 35.74 -33.64 17.71
C GLN A 443 37.15 -34.14 17.39
N PRO A 444 37.32 -35.41 16.96
CA PRO A 444 38.62 -35.87 16.49
C PRO A 444 39.06 -35.09 15.26
N ASN A 445 40.34 -34.73 15.20
CA ASN A 445 40.94 -34.16 14.00
C ASN A 445 40.89 -35.20 12.86
N GLU A 446 40.61 -34.76 11.63
CA GLU A 446 40.47 -35.62 10.43
C GLU A 446 41.72 -36.50 10.16
N THR A 447 42.88 -36.11 10.70
CA THR A 447 44.16 -36.82 10.58
C THR A 447 44.45 -37.78 11.74
N GLY A 448 43.54 -37.94 12.72
CA GLY A 448 43.61 -38.93 13.79
C GLY A 448 44.56 -38.62 14.96
N GLY A 449 45.27 -37.48 14.92
CA GLY A 449 46.33 -37.14 15.89
C GLY A 449 45.94 -36.20 17.06
N GLY A 450 44.67 -35.82 17.22
CA GLY A 450 44.26 -34.87 18.28
C GLY A 450 42.77 -34.53 18.29
N ILE A 451 42.37 -33.60 19.16
CA ILE A 451 41.00 -33.09 19.33
C ILE A 451 40.93 -31.64 18.82
N VAL A 452 39.88 -31.32 18.07
CA VAL A 452 39.50 -29.97 17.64
C VAL A 452 38.22 -29.57 18.35
N TYR A 453 38.15 -28.34 18.85
CA TYR A 453 36.95 -27.79 19.47
C TYR A 453 36.16 -26.99 18.44
N THR A 454 34.94 -27.44 18.15
CA THR A 454 34.05 -26.78 17.18
C THR A 454 32.76 -26.32 17.85
N ALA A 455 32.22 -25.20 17.40
CA ALA A 455 30.96 -24.68 17.93
C ALA A 455 29.78 -25.33 17.19
N GLU A 456 29.06 -26.23 17.86
CA GLU A 456 27.97 -27.02 17.29
C GLU A 456 26.60 -26.45 17.70
N ASN A 457 25.73 -26.21 16.73
CA ASN A 457 24.33 -25.88 16.98
C ASN A 457 23.61 -27.07 17.63
N LYS A 458 22.82 -26.81 18.66
CA LYS A 458 22.02 -27.81 19.37
C LYS A 458 20.55 -27.69 19.00
N VAL A 459 19.67 -28.23 19.84
CA VAL A 459 18.27 -28.55 19.49
C VAL A 459 17.51 -27.31 18.98
N LEU A 460 17.54 -26.19 19.70
CA LEU A 460 16.81 -24.99 19.28
C LEU A 460 17.38 -24.39 18.00
N ALA A 461 18.71 -24.27 17.89
CA ALA A 461 19.36 -23.66 16.73
C ALA A 461 19.18 -24.51 15.47
N LYS A 462 19.26 -25.85 15.60
CA LYS A 462 18.96 -26.79 14.50
C LYS A 462 17.50 -26.67 14.07
N PHE A 463 16.55 -26.69 15.01
CA PHE A 463 15.12 -26.60 14.72
C PHE A 463 14.72 -25.24 14.11
N ALA A 464 15.30 -24.14 14.57
CA ALA A 464 15.09 -22.82 13.99
C ALA A 464 15.63 -22.71 12.56
N LYS A 465 16.80 -23.31 12.29
CA LYS A 465 17.36 -23.40 10.93
C LYS A 465 16.41 -24.16 10.00
N GLU A 466 15.95 -25.34 10.43
CA GLU A 466 14.98 -26.15 9.67
C GLU A 466 13.68 -25.39 9.39
N ALA A 467 13.12 -24.70 10.39
CA ALA A 467 11.91 -23.90 10.23
C ALA A 467 12.11 -22.74 9.24
N LEU A 468 13.24 -22.04 9.30
CA LEU A 468 13.57 -20.97 8.36
C LEU A 468 13.71 -21.53 6.94
N THR A 469 14.43 -22.64 6.77
CA THR A 469 14.59 -23.31 5.50
C THR A 469 13.23 -23.69 4.90
N ASN A 470 12.35 -24.32 5.66
CA ASN A 470 11.00 -24.67 5.21
C ASN A 470 10.15 -23.43 4.85
N TYR A 471 10.24 -22.36 5.63
CA TYR A 471 9.56 -21.10 5.32
C TYR A 471 10.02 -20.53 3.97
N LEU A 472 11.33 -20.52 3.73
CA LEU A 472 11.90 -20.03 2.46
C LEU A 472 11.46 -20.90 1.25
N TYR A 473 11.28 -22.21 1.44
CA TYR A 473 10.80 -23.11 0.38
C TYR A 473 9.30 -23.02 0.11
N SER A 474 8.50 -22.61 1.09
CA SER A 474 7.03 -22.79 1.04
C SER A 474 6.26 -21.96 0.00
N ASP A 475 6.89 -21.01 -0.73
CA ASP A 475 6.23 -20.32 -1.86
C ASP A 475 7.17 -19.52 -2.78
N GLY A 476 8.17 -20.14 -3.43
CA GLY A 476 9.00 -19.47 -4.47
C GLY A 476 9.74 -18.19 -4.03
N ASN A 477 9.81 -17.96 -2.72
CA ASN A 477 10.15 -16.67 -2.12
C ASN A 477 11.66 -16.49 -1.92
N ILE A 478 12.46 -17.50 -2.28
CA ILE A 478 13.91 -17.47 -2.13
C ILE A 478 14.54 -16.35 -2.97
N LYS A 479 14.14 -16.19 -4.24
CA LYS A 479 14.63 -15.11 -5.11
C LYS A 479 14.23 -13.73 -4.60
N SER A 480 12.99 -13.59 -4.14
CA SER A 480 12.47 -12.36 -3.58
C SER A 480 13.18 -12.00 -2.27
N TRP A 481 13.38 -12.98 -1.38
CA TRP A 481 14.14 -12.82 -0.15
C TRP A 481 15.60 -12.45 -0.43
N ILE A 482 16.28 -13.15 -1.35
CA ILE A 482 17.65 -12.85 -1.75
C ILE A 482 17.74 -11.41 -2.27
N ASN A 483 16.85 -11.00 -3.18
CA ASN A 483 16.87 -9.64 -3.72
C ASN A 483 16.64 -8.57 -2.64
N ASN A 484 15.63 -8.75 -1.79
CA ASN A 484 15.30 -7.79 -0.72
C ASN A 484 16.43 -7.65 0.33
N ASN A 485 17.08 -8.76 0.68
CA ASN A 485 18.17 -8.75 1.67
C ASN A 485 19.51 -8.34 1.05
N PHE A 486 19.74 -8.64 -0.22
CA PHE A 486 20.98 -8.27 -0.91
C PHE A 486 21.15 -6.75 -1.00
N ASP A 487 20.08 -5.99 -1.25
CA ASP A 487 20.15 -4.52 -1.27
C ASP A 487 20.49 -3.94 0.12
N ARG A 488 20.00 -4.58 1.17
CA ARG A 488 20.36 -4.22 2.54
C ARG A 488 21.83 -4.53 2.83
N PHE A 489 22.28 -5.73 2.47
CA PHE A 489 23.67 -6.15 2.60
C PHE A 489 24.63 -5.22 1.86
N LYS A 490 24.29 -4.84 0.63
CA LYS A 490 25.04 -3.84 -0.17
C LYS A 490 25.19 -2.51 0.57
N ARG A 491 24.11 -2.01 1.18
CA ARG A 491 24.14 -0.77 1.98
C ARG A 491 24.99 -0.90 3.24
N GLU A 492 24.94 -2.04 3.92
CA GLU A 492 25.75 -2.28 5.12
C GLU A 492 27.25 -2.30 4.79
N ILE A 493 27.65 -2.98 3.70
CA ILE A 493 29.02 -2.94 3.19
C ILE A 493 29.42 -1.52 2.77
N GLN A 494 28.54 -0.79 2.05
CA GLN A 494 28.80 0.59 1.64
C GLN A 494 29.11 1.49 2.84
N ASN A 495 28.29 1.42 3.89
CA ASN A 495 28.48 2.19 5.12
C ASN A 495 29.81 1.85 5.83
N ILE A 496 30.27 0.60 5.75
CA ILE A 496 31.56 0.20 6.34
C ILE A 496 32.71 0.72 5.49
N ILE A 497 32.63 0.61 4.16
CA ILE A 497 33.64 1.15 3.24
C ILE A 497 33.78 2.66 3.43
N GLU A 498 32.69 3.39 3.60
CA GLU A 498 32.73 4.85 3.85
C GLU A 498 33.43 5.22 5.16
N LYS A 499 33.40 4.35 6.17
CA LYS A 499 34.02 4.58 7.49
C LYS A 499 35.45 4.07 7.57
N GLU A 500 35.71 2.91 6.99
CA GLU A 500 36.94 2.13 7.19
C GLU A 500 37.76 1.97 5.90
N ASN A 501 37.34 2.61 4.80
CA ASN A 501 37.87 2.53 3.43
C ASN A 501 37.78 1.15 2.77
N LYS A 502 37.44 0.09 3.52
CA LYS A 502 37.32 -1.28 3.01
C LYS A 502 36.45 -2.13 3.94
N TYR A 503 35.85 -3.18 3.39
CA TYR A 503 35.18 -4.25 4.13
C TYR A 503 36.03 -5.52 4.05
N ILE A 504 36.61 -5.95 5.17
CA ILE A 504 37.60 -7.04 5.23
C ILE A 504 36.88 -8.40 5.18
N LEU A 505 37.29 -9.28 4.25
CA LEU A 505 36.80 -10.67 4.16
C LEU A 505 37.78 -11.66 4.81
N ASP A 506 39.08 -11.42 4.65
CA ASP A 506 40.16 -12.16 5.31
C ASP A 506 41.44 -11.29 5.40
N GLU A 507 42.56 -11.88 5.82
CA GLU A 507 43.86 -11.17 5.93
C GLU A 507 44.35 -10.55 4.61
N LYS A 508 43.93 -11.07 3.45
CA LYS A 508 44.46 -10.73 2.13
C LYS A 508 43.41 -10.13 1.19
N THR A 509 42.14 -10.14 1.56
CA THR A 509 41.01 -9.87 0.68
C THR A 509 40.01 -8.94 1.38
N ALA A 510 39.72 -7.82 0.74
CA ALA A 510 38.73 -6.87 1.20
C ALA A 510 37.98 -6.25 0.01
N ILE A 511 36.70 -5.93 0.21
CA ILE A 511 35.92 -5.12 -0.72
C ILE A 511 36.30 -3.66 -0.50
N THR A 512 36.80 -3.01 -1.56
CA THR A 512 37.26 -1.62 -1.50
C THR A 512 36.29 -0.64 -2.14
N ASN A 513 35.40 -1.12 -3.02
CA ASN A 513 34.40 -0.29 -3.67
C ASN A 513 33.23 -1.14 -4.19
N ILE A 514 32.10 -0.49 -4.44
CA ILE A 514 30.86 -1.10 -4.93
C ILE A 514 30.46 -0.40 -6.23
N LYS A 515 30.32 -1.15 -7.33
CA LYS A 515 29.79 -0.65 -8.60
C LYS A 515 28.30 -0.99 -8.74
N GLU A 516 27.75 -0.70 -9.92
CA GLU A 516 26.35 -0.97 -10.26
C GLU A 516 26.00 -2.45 -10.09
N GLU A 517 26.83 -3.36 -10.62
CA GLU A 517 26.57 -4.81 -10.65
C GLU A 517 27.65 -5.68 -9.99
N GLU A 518 28.69 -5.10 -9.39
CA GLU A 518 29.82 -5.87 -8.83
C GLU A 518 30.48 -5.22 -7.60
N PHE A 519 31.05 -6.05 -6.72
CA PHE A 519 31.97 -5.64 -5.66
C PHE A 519 33.42 -5.67 -6.19
N LEU A 520 34.18 -4.60 -5.96
CA LEU A 520 35.61 -4.52 -6.30
C LEU A 520 36.47 -4.99 -5.11
N LEU A 521 37.43 -5.89 -5.37
CA LEU A 521 38.32 -6.43 -4.36
C LEU A 521 39.74 -5.84 -4.46
N ASN A 522 40.30 -5.43 -3.32
CA ASN A 522 41.70 -5.03 -3.14
C ASN A 522 42.22 -3.94 -4.12
N ASN A 523 41.35 -3.09 -4.69
CA ASN A 523 41.69 -2.18 -5.79
C ASN A 523 42.31 -2.88 -7.03
N THR A 524 41.98 -4.17 -7.24
CA THR A 524 42.43 -4.97 -8.39
C THR A 524 41.29 -5.19 -9.40
N VAL A 525 41.58 -5.85 -10.54
CA VAL A 525 40.58 -6.26 -11.56
C VAL A 525 39.68 -7.42 -11.05
N SER A 526 39.85 -7.91 -9.82
CA SER A 526 39.05 -9.01 -9.29
C SER A 526 37.73 -8.50 -8.72
N THR A 527 36.62 -9.08 -9.18
CA THR A 527 35.27 -8.65 -8.79
C THR A 527 34.40 -9.82 -8.33
N ILE A 528 33.34 -9.49 -7.59
CA ILE A 528 32.23 -10.39 -7.26
C ILE A 528 30.98 -9.81 -7.93
N ASP A 529 30.49 -10.50 -8.95
CA ASP A 529 29.28 -10.14 -9.68
C ASP A 529 28.03 -10.46 -8.84
N PHE A 530 27.09 -9.51 -8.79
CA PHE A 530 25.91 -9.63 -7.94
C PHE A 530 24.96 -10.73 -8.42
N ASN A 531 24.80 -10.92 -9.72
CA ASN A 531 23.92 -11.94 -10.26
C ASN A 531 24.47 -13.34 -9.98
N PHE A 532 25.78 -13.54 -10.13
CA PHE A 532 26.42 -14.82 -9.80
C PHE A 532 26.40 -15.09 -8.29
N PHE A 533 26.65 -14.06 -7.47
CA PHE A 533 26.57 -14.19 -6.02
C PHE A 533 25.16 -14.57 -5.55
N LYS A 534 24.12 -13.91 -6.07
CA LYS A 534 22.71 -14.25 -5.77
C LYS A 534 22.36 -15.68 -6.19
N LYS A 535 22.78 -16.12 -7.38
CA LYS A 535 22.57 -17.51 -7.86
C LYS A 535 23.29 -18.54 -6.98
N LEU A 536 24.49 -18.23 -6.50
CA LEU A 536 25.22 -19.11 -5.59
C LEU A 536 24.52 -19.20 -4.23
N ILE A 537 24.07 -18.09 -3.66
CA ILE A 537 23.27 -18.09 -2.42
C ILE A 537 22.00 -18.91 -2.58
N GLU A 538 21.29 -18.74 -3.69
CA GLU A 538 20.10 -19.53 -4.03
C GLU A 538 20.42 -21.02 -3.95
N LYS A 539 21.49 -21.49 -4.62
CA LYS A 539 21.86 -22.91 -4.59
C LYS A 539 22.39 -23.42 -3.26
N VAL A 540 23.15 -22.61 -2.52
CA VAL A 540 23.61 -22.97 -1.17
C VAL A 540 22.42 -23.21 -0.24
N ILE A 541 21.37 -22.39 -0.37
CA ILE A 541 20.14 -22.55 0.41
C ILE A 541 19.30 -23.73 -0.12
N GLU A 542 19.19 -23.91 -1.44
CA GLU A 542 18.32 -24.91 -2.10
C GLU A 542 18.79 -26.38 -1.97
N GLU A 543 20.11 -26.63 -2.01
CA GLU A 543 20.60 -27.99 -2.32
C GLU A 543 21.76 -28.44 -1.43
N ASN A 544 22.01 -27.76 -0.30
CA ASN A 544 23.20 -28.01 0.53
C ASN A 544 24.49 -27.94 -0.33
N PHE A 545 24.49 -27.00 -1.28
CA PHE A 545 25.48 -26.89 -2.34
C PHE A 545 26.85 -26.48 -1.79
N GLU A 546 27.88 -27.30 -2.05
CA GLU A 546 29.25 -26.99 -1.66
C GLU A 546 29.95 -26.12 -2.72
N ILE A 547 30.44 -24.95 -2.31
CA ILE A 547 31.14 -24.02 -3.19
C ILE A 547 32.56 -24.52 -3.45
N THR A 548 32.72 -25.25 -4.56
CA THR A 548 34.00 -25.72 -5.10
C THR A 548 34.22 -25.16 -6.51
N ALA A 549 35.46 -25.22 -7.01
CA ALA A 549 35.79 -24.79 -8.37
C ALA A 549 34.90 -25.47 -9.43
N LYS A 550 34.70 -26.79 -9.27
CA LYS A 550 33.91 -27.62 -10.17
C LYS A 550 32.43 -27.26 -10.11
N ASN A 551 31.83 -27.32 -8.92
CA ASN A 551 30.39 -27.09 -8.76
C ASN A 551 29.98 -25.67 -9.20
N THR A 552 30.82 -24.68 -8.88
CA THR A 552 30.56 -23.28 -9.26
C THR A 552 30.60 -23.08 -10.78
N ARG A 553 31.55 -23.71 -11.47
CA ARG A 553 31.64 -23.71 -12.93
C ARG A 553 30.43 -24.39 -13.56
N ASP A 554 30.03 -25.54 -13.03
CA ASP A 554 28.87 -26.30 -13.52
C ASP A 554 27.57 -25.50 -13.36
N LEU A 555 27.43 -24.74 -12.27
CA LEU A 555 26.27 -23.88 -12.02
C LEU A 555 26.21 -22.63 -12.91
N LEU A 556 27.33 -21.92 -13.06
CA LEU A 556 27.36 -20.62 -13.74
C LEU A 556 27.65 -20.72 -15.23
N GLY A 557 28.15 -21.87 -15.70
CA GLY A 557 28.54 -22.10 -17.10
C GLY A 557 29.83 -21.38 -17.51
N ILE A 558 30.55 -20.78 -16.56
CA ILE A 558 31.76 -19.99 -16.78
C ILE A 558 32.80 -20.25 -15.69
N GLU A 559 34.08 -20.00 -16.01
CA GLU A 559 35.17 -20.14 -15.04
C GLU A 559 35.36 -18.82 -14.27
N ILE A 560 35.18 -18.87 -12.95
CA ILE A 560 35.32 -17.73 -12.05
C ILE A 560 36.25 -18.06 -10.87
N ARG A 561 36.79 -17.03 -10.22
CA ARG A 561 37.49 -17.18 -8.92
C ARG A 561 36.48 -17.45 -7.80
N TYR A 562 35.99 -18.67 -7.71
CA TYR A 562 34.99 -19.11 -6.72
C TYR A 562 35.40 -18.84 -5.27
N SER A 563 36.70 -18.81 -4.96
CA SER A 563 37.23 -18.53 -3.63
C SER A 563 36.75 -17.19 -3.07
N ASN A 564 36.61 -16.17 -3.91
CA ASN A 564 36.15 -14.84 -3.49
C ASN A 564 34.66 -14.84 -3.11
N TYR A 565 33.85 -15.59 -3.86
CA TYR A 565 32.42 -15.75 -3.59
C TYR A 565 32.20 -16.56 -2.31
N LYS A 566 32.99 -17.63 -2.13
CA LYS A 566 32.99 -18.44 -0.90
C LYS A 566 33.33 -17.60 0.33
N LEU A 567 34.42 -16.82 0.27
CA LEU A 567 34.83 -15.91 1.35
C LEU A 567 33.73 -14.91 1.71
N LEU A 568 33.06 -14.33 0.71
CA LEU A 568 31.98 -13.38 0.97
C LEU A 568 30.77 -14.07 1.62
N ILE A 569 30.38 -15.27 1.16
CA ILE A 569 29.27 -16.04 1.76
C ILE A 569 29.57 -16.45 3.21
N GLU A 570 30.81 -16.81 3.52
CA GLU A 570 31.23 -17.20 4.87
C GLU A 570 31.27 -16.01 5.85
N ASN A 571 31.41 -14.78 5.34
CA ASN A 571 31.42 -13.56 6.13
C ASN A 571 30.08 -12.79 6.12
N SER A 572 29.10 -13.23 5.33
CA SER A 572 27.80 -12.55 5.13
C SER A 572 26.66 -13.05 6.00
#